data_AF-A0A2V5KSH5-F1
#
_entry.id   AF-A0A2V5KSH5-F1
#
_cell.length_a   1.000
_cell.length_b   1.000
_cell.length_c   1.000
_cell.angle_alpha   90.00
_cell.angle_beta   90.00
_cell.angle_gamma   90.00
#
_symmetry.space_group_name_H-M   'P 1'
#
loop_
_entity.id
_entity.type
_entity.pdbx_description
1 polymer ?
#
loop_
_entity_poly.entity_id
_entity_poly.type
_entity_poly.pdbx_seq_one_letter_code
_entity_poly.pdbx_strand_id
1 'polypeptide(L)'
;MGEFGDYFKTWNWETGFRYSRNEGQNLSTGDVSQPGLRDALLDTDPATAFNPFLGFLGQNSKAARSGVYVTLHNTGQFELPLAYFHLNGDLFNLPAGPLSFAIGSEYRGERMTRDRDSLNQTFSSIGSVDGQGFRANRDVWSIYEEVRVPFTSPTWNIPGFYSLEVDFAEREEWYSQNTSAVLSPFQPATSSKYNAQKPKVSVRWQPLDPKYIGALTLRGSYSEAFHAPQLFEMTPAGTQDFVPVTDPFSTPTVYQIEERTSGNPFLRPEVAYEWTYGIVYSPKWLKGLTLSADWWHVHLRSLIFSFLGAETFIANNPPPAPPAVQNGPLVFRAPSDIPGVVGPVTLAINPNVNVFEARFEGLDYEATYILESSIFGHADYGRLTFTLNGTWLSRAKFHPGFFGEDLIGIAGSFILGNSFPWHRANFTLYYDAPPDTWMQGFDAGAVVHWTGQYNDDNARKISAWTTLDLIVNYTFNLPPPAPASVPGL
;
A
#
# COMPACT_ATOMS: atom_id res chain seq x y z
N MET A 1 -10.08 16.71 -47.21
CA MET A 1 -9.90 16.05 -45.90
C MET A 1 -8.92 14.87 -45.92
N GLY A 2 -8.13 14.66 -47.00
CA GLY A 2 -7.23 13.49 -47.12
C GLY A 2 -5.97 13.57 -46.24
N GLU A 3 -5.31 14.72 -46.18
CA GLU A 3 -4.04 14.86 -45.44
C GLU A 3 -4.23 14.91 -43.91
N PHE A 4 -5.35 15.48 -43.43
CA PHE A 4 -5.70 15.45 -42.01
C PHE A 4 -6.32 14.12 -41.56
N GLY A 5 -7.01 13.39 -42.44
CA GLY A 5 -7.69 12.14 -42.11
C GLY A 5 -6.74 10.97 -41.84
N ASP A 6 -5.53 11.00 -42.42
CA ASP A 6 -4.53 9.94 -42.24
C ASP A 6 -3.92 9.94 -40.82
N TYR A 7 -3.77 11.12 -40.19
CA TYR A 7 -3.27 11.22 -38.81
C TYR A 7 -4.21 10.55 -37.80
N PHE A 8 -5.53 10.66 -37.99
CA PHE A 8 -6.51 10.07 -37.07
C PHE A 8 -6.65 8.54 -37.21
N LYS A 9 -6.00 7.91 -38.20
CA LYS A 9 -6.12 6.45 -38.41
C LYS A 9 -5.44 5.62 -37.32
N THR A 10 -4.42 6.18 -36.67
CA THR A 10 -3.70 5.50 -35.58
C THR A 10 -4.30 5.83 -34.21
N TRP A 11 -5.25 6.76 -34.16
CA TRP A 11 -5.79 7.26 -32.91
C TRP A 11 -6.90 6.35 -32.40
N ASN A 12 -6.75 5.93 -31.14
CA ASN A 12 -7.73 5.15 -30.41
C ASN A 12 -8.20 5.98 -29.23
N TRP A 13 -9.49 5.88 -28.90
CA TRP A 13 -10.04 6.54 -27.73
C TRP A 13 -10.99 5.61 -26.99
N GLU A 14 -11.05 5.81 -25.68
CA GLU A 14 -11.93 5.09 -24.79
C GLU A 14 -12.53 6.07 -23.77
N THR A 15 -13.79 5.87 -23.41
CA THR A 15 -14.38 6.52 -22.25
C THR A 15 -15.20 5.52 -21.47
N GLY A 16 -15.23 5.69 -20.16
CA GLY A 16 -15.98 4.81 -19.28
C GLY A 16 -16.50 5.53 -18.06
N PHE A 17 -17.56 4.96 -17.49
CA PHE A 17 -18.12 5.36 -16.22
C PHE A 17 -18.36 4.11 -15.38
N ARG A 18 -18.02 4.21 -14.09
CA ARG A 18 -18.26 3.17 -13.09
C ARG A 18 -18.80 3.80 -11.83
N TYR A 19 -19.81 3.18 -11.25
CA TYR A 19 -20.26 3.46 -9.89
C TYR A 19 -20.16 2.18 -9.06
N SER A 20 -19.55 2.30 -7.88
CA SER A 20 -19.48 1.21 -6.91
C SER A 20 -19.98 1.68 -5.56
N ARG A 21 -20.72 0.81 -4.87
CA ARG A 21 -21.20 1.05 -3.50
C ARG A 21 -21.00 -0.20 -2.67
N ASN A 22 -20.49 -0.02 -1.46
CA ASN A 22 -20.34 -1.06 -0.45
C ASN A 22 -20.99 -0.59 0.84
N GLU A 23 -21.69 -1.49 1.52
CA GLU A 23 -22.34 -1.26 2.82
C GLU A 23 -22.01 -2.40 3.76
N GLY A 24 -21.90 -2.08 5.04
CA GLY A 24 -21.68 -3.05 6.09
C GLY A 24 -22.33 -2.66 7.40
N GLN A 25 -22.73 -3.66 8.17
CA GLN A 25 -23.21 -3.52 9.54
C GLN A 25 -22.37 -4.40 10.46
N ASN A 26 -22.00 -3.85 11.62
CA ASN A 26 -21.37 -4.57 12.71
C ASN A 26 -22.28 -4.53 13.94
N LEU A 27 -22.63 -5.71 14.45
CA LEU A 27 -23.44 -5.91 15.65
C LEU A 27 -22.54 -6.48 16.73
N SER A 28 -22.36 -5.74 17.82
CA SER A 28 -21.59 -6.20 18.97
C SER A 28 -22.56 -6.51 20.10
N THR A 29 -22.69 -7.80 20.45
CA THR A 29 -23.70 -8.30 21.40
C THR A 29 -23.06 -8.60 22.74
N GLY A 30 -23.74 -8.24 23.83
CA GLY A 30 -23.27 -8.55 25.19
C GLY A 30 -22.26 -7.52 25.72
N ASP A 31 -22.13 -6.38 25.04
CA ASP A 31 -21.43 -5.22 25.57
C ASP A 31 -22.18 -4.64 26.75
N VAL A 32 -21.46 -3.94 27.61
CA VAL A 32 -22.00 -3.31 28.80
C VAL A 32 -22.17 -1.81 28.55
N SER A 33 -23.38 -1.30 28.77
CA SER A 33 -23.62 0.14 28.83
C SER A 33 -23.06 0.68 30.15
N GLN A 34 -22.10 1.59 30.09
CA GLN A 34 -21.56 2.23 31.30
C GLN A 34 -22.64 2.97 32.11
N PRO A 35 -23.53 3.81 31.52
CA PRO A 35 -24.62 4.42 32.27
C PRO A 35 -25.62 3.38 32.79
N GLY A 36 -25.97 2.36 31.99
CA GLY A 36 -26.87 1.28 32.42
C GLY A 36 -26.33 0.48 33.61
N LEU A 37 -25.03 0.15 33.59
CA LEU A 37 -24.35 -0.49 34.72
C LEU A 37 -24.34 0.42 35.96
N ARG A 38 -24.04 1.71 35.80
CA ARG A 38 -24.05 2.67 36.90
C ARG A 38 -25.43 2.76 37.53
N ASP A 39 -26.48 2.90 36.74
CA ASP A 39 -27.86 3.00 37.25
C ASP A 39 -28.26 1.71 37.97
N ALA A 40 -27.95 0.55 37.41
CA ALA A 40 -28.26 -0.73 38.04
C ALA A 40 -27.44 -1.00 39.32
N LEU A 41 -26.21 -0.49 39.43
CA LEU A 41 -25.41 -0.56 40.66
C LEU A 41 -25.93 0.38 41.77
N LEU A 42 -26.56 1.49 41.38
CA LEU A 42 -27.14 2.47 42.30
C LEU A 42 -28.59 2.14 42.70
N ASP A 43 -29.23 1.21 41.97
CA ASP A 43 -30.57 0.75 42.28
C ASP A 43 -30.60 -0.02 43.61
N THR A 44 -31.63 0.25 44.41
CA THR A 44 -31.82 -0.37 45.73
C THR A 44 -32.85 -1.48 45.71
N ASP A 45 -33.62 -1.65 44.62
CA ASP A 45 -34.55 -2.77 44.46
C ASP A 45 -33.77 -4.04 44.07
N PRO A 46 -33.76 -5.10 44.91
CA PRO A 46 -33.07 -6.35 44.59
C PRO A 46 -33.54 -7.04 43.31
N ALA A 47 -34.74 -6.72 42.80
CA ALA A 47 -35.25 -7.26 41.55
C ALA A 47 -34.57 -6.68 40.30
N THR A 48 -34.05 -5.46 40.36
CA THR A 48 -33.47 -4.70 39.24
C THR A 48 -32.03 -4.27 39.48
N ALA A 49 -31.57 -4.28 40.72
CA ALA A 49 -30.19 -3.98 41.10
C ALA A 49 -29.18 -5.00 40.55
N PHE A 50 -28.04 -4.48 40.10
CA PHE A 50 -26.91 -5.29 39.67
C PHE A 50 -26.01 -5.61 40.87
N ASN A 51 -25.91 -6.89 41.22
CA ASN A 51 -25.06 -7.37 42.30
C ASN A 51 -23.73 -7.92 41.74
N PRO A 52 -22.59 -7.24 41.96
CA PRO A 52 -21.28 -7.71 41.51
C PRO A 52 -20.64 -8.77 42.42
N PHE A 53 -21.27 -9.12 43.55
CA PHE A 53 -20.72 -10.01 44.58
C PHE A 53 -21.28 -11.43 44.54
N LEU A 54 -21.98 -11.79 43.47
CA LEU A 54 -22.66 -13.08 43.31
C LEU A 54 -21.70 -14.28 43.11
N GLY A 55 -20.39 -14.02 42.92
CA GLY A 55 -19.38 -15.04 42.66
C GLY A 55 -19.56 -15.70 41.27
N PHE A 56 -18.76 -16.73 40.99
CA PHE A 56 -18.68 -17.34 39.66
C PHE A 56 -19.97 -18.02 39.18
N LEU A 57 -20.78 -18.57 40.11
CA LEU A 57 -22.00 -19.30 39.79
C LEU A 57 -23.27 -18.46 39.90
N GLY A 58 -23.19 -17.28 40.50
CA GLY A 58 -24.36 -16.46 40.73
C GLY A 58 -24.73 -15.62 39.50
N GLN A 59 -26.02 -15.34 39.33
CA GLN A 59 -26.54 -14.61 38.18
C GLN A 59 -27.44 -13.48 38.63
N ASN A 60 -27.20 -12.30 38.06
CA ASN A 60 -28.11 -11.18 38.20
C ASN A 60 -29.48 -11.48 37.57
N SER A 61 -30.52 -10.84 38.09
CA SER A 61 -31.88 -10.98 37.57
C SER A 61 -31.93 -10.65 36.06
N LYS A 62 -32.95 -11.13 35.36
CA LYS A 62 -33.13 -10.78 33.93
C LYS A 62 -33.29 -9.27 33.75
N ALA A 63 -33.98 -8.60 34.66
CA ALA A 63 -34.22 -7.16 34.60
C ALA A 63 -32.93 -6.36 34.81
N ALA A 64 -32.12 -6.73 35.81
CA ALA A 64 -30.79 -6.14 36.03
C ALA A 64 -29.89 -6.32 34.80
N ARG A 65 -29.85 -7.53 34.22
CA ARG A 65 -29.05 -7.80 33.02
C ARG A 65 -29.53 -7.02 31.78
N SER A 66 -30.84 -6.86 31.57
CA SER A 66 -31.37 -6.11 30.43
C SER A 66 -31.12 -4.60 30.51
N GLY A 67 -30.94 -4.05 31.72
CA GLY A 67 -30.54 -2.66 31.90
C GLY A 67 -29.04 -2.41 31.69
N VAL A 68 -28.22 -3.46 31.74
CA VAL A 68 -26.75 -3.39 31.69
C VAL A 68 -26.20 -3.80 30.34
N TYR A 69 -26.64 -4.94 29.80
CA TYR A 69 -26.10 -5.50 28.57
C TYR A 69 -26.88 -5.02 27.35
N VAL A 70 -26.15 -4.55 26.34
CA VAL A 70 -26.69 -3.98 25.11
C VAL A 70 -26.17 -4.69 23.87
N THR A 71 -26.82 -4.44 22.73
CA THR A 71 -26.28 -4.76 21.41
C THR A 71 -25.98 -3.46 20.69
N LEU A 72 -24.71 -3.20 20.41
CA LEU A 72 -24.27 -1.99 19.73
C LEU A 72 -24.42 -2.15 18.23
N HIS A 73 -24.99 -1.14 17.57
CA HIS A 73 -25.26 -1.15 16.14
C HIS A 73 -24.38 -0.12 15.42
N ASN A 74 -23.42 -0.61 14.65
CA ASN A 74 -22.54 0.23 13.84
C ASN A 74 -22.77 -0.05 12.36
N THR A 75 -22.80 0.98 11.54
CA THR A 75 -22.93 0.85 10.08
C THR A 75 -21.86 1.65 9.37
N GLY A 76 -21.54 1.25 8.13
CA GLY A 76 -20.61 1.96 7.28
C GLY A 76 -20.97 1.81 5.81
N GLN A 77 -20.64 2.82 5.03
CA GLN A 77 -20.90 2.87 3.60
C GLN A 77 -19.72 3.51 2.89
N PHE A 78 -19.39 2.98 1.71
CA PHE A 78 -18.40 3.57 0.80
C PHE A 78 -18.97 3.63 -0.62
N GLU A 79 -18.84 4.77 -1.29
CA GLU A 79 -19.22 4.96 -2.69
C GLU A 79 -18.04 5.48 -3.51
N LEU A 80 -18.00 5.05 -4.77
CA LEU A 80 -16.96 5.39 -5.75
C LEU A 80 -17.54 5.56 -7.16
N PRO A 81 -18.11 6.73 -7.51
CA PRO A 81 -18.20 7.18 -8.88
C PRO A 81 -16.81 7.42 -9.49
N LEU A 82 -16.59 6.89 -10.68
CA LEU A 82 -15.39 7.06 -11.49
C LEU A 82 -15.79 7.28 -12.94
N ALA A 83 -15.21 8.28 -13.59
CA ALA A 83 -15.35 8.53 -15.02
C ALA A 83 -13.97 8.76 -15.63
N TYR A 84 -13.72 8.27 -16.83
CA TYR A 84 -12.45 8.49 -17.50
C TYR A 84 -12.60 8.68 -19.00
N PHE A 85 -11.58 9.29 -19.58
CA PHE A 85 -11.34 9.41 -21.01
C PHE A 85 -9.87 9.14 -21.29
N HIS A 86 -9.60 8.37 -22.34
CA HIS A 86 -8.27 8.06 -22.85
C HIS A 86 -8.24 8.30 -24.34
N LEU A 87 -7.12 8.83 -24.84
CA LEU A 87 -6.83 9.05 -26.24
C LEU A 87 -5.35 8.80 -26.48
N ASN A 88 -5.01 7.97 -27.46
CA ASN A 88 -3.62 7.69 -27.81
C ASN A 88 -3.46 7.44 -29.31
N GLY A 89 -2.25 7.62 -29.82
CA GLY A 89 -1.93 7.36 -31.22
C GLY A 89 -0.58 7.94 -31.62
N ASP A 90 -0.37 8.06 -32.93
CA ASP A 90 0.81 8.73 -33.51
C ASP A 90 0.46 10.16 -33.93
N LEU A 91 1.24 11.14 -33.49
CA LEU A 91 1.06 12.55 -33.88
C LEU A 91 1.51 12.77 -35.33
N PHE A 92 2.75 12.36 -35.65
CA PHE A 92 3.33 12.42 -36.98
C PHE A 92 4.61 11.58 -37.07
N ASN A 93 5.07 11.31 -38.29
CA ASN A 93 6.31 10.56 -38.52
C ASN A 93 7.53 11.48 -38.47
N LEU A 94 8.47 11.17 -37.59
CA LEU A 94 9.84 11.69 -37.64
C LEU A 94 10.68 10.80 -38.56
N PRO A 95 11.83 11.28 -39.07
CA PRO A 95 12.77 10.44 -39.82
C PRO A 95 13.23 9.19 -39.07
N ALA A 96 13.13 9.20 -37.73
CA ALA A 96 13.53 8.10 -36.87
C ALA A 96 12.39 7.09 -36.56
N GLY A 97 11.14 7.45 -36.84
CA GLY A 97 9.94 6.69 -36.46
C GLY A 97 8.77 7.61 -36.07
N PRO A 98 7.58 7.06 -35.78
CA PRO A 98 6.44 7.85 -35.33
C PRO A 98 6.68 8.49 -33.96
N LEU A 99 6.29 9.77 -33.83
CA LEU A 99 6.13 10.44 -32.53
C LEU A 99 4.77 10.02 -31.97
N SER A 100 4.76 9.20 -30.91
CA SER A 100 3.52 8.69 -30.31
C SER A 100 3.15 9.47 -29.06
N PHE A 101 1.85 9.55 -28.77
CA PHE A 101 1.32 10.20 -27.57
C PHE A 101 0.19 9.39 -26.93
N ALA A 102 -0.02 9.63 -25.65
CA ALA A 102 -1.22 9.25 -24.93
C ALA A 102 -1.63 10.41 -24.01
N ILE A 103 -2.92 10.68 -23.91
CA ILE A 103 -3.49 11.66 -22.98
C ILE A 103 -4.75 11.06 -22.38
N GLY A 104 -5.00 11.34 -21.11
CA GLY A 104 -6.23 10.92 -20.47
C GLY A 104 -6.63 11.83 -19.33
N SER A 105 -7.90 11.73 -18.96
CA SER A 105 -8.46 12.41 -17.81
C SER A 105 -9.31 11.45 -16.98
N GLU A 106 -9.33 11.66 -15.68
CA GLU A 106 -10.13 10.87 -14.74
C GLU A 106 -10.83 11.80 -13.75
N TYR A 107 -12.08 11.48 -13.43
CA TYR A 107 -12.76 11.96 -12.23
C TYR A 107 -13.00 10.77 -11.31
N ARG A 108 -12.65 10.93 -10.03
CA ARG A 108 -12.91 9.95 -8.97
C ARG A 108 -13.52 10.65 -7.76
N GLY A 109 -14.71 10.24 -7.37
CA GLY A 109 -15.40 10.74 -6.18
C GLY A 109 -15.46 9.67 -5.11
N GLU A 110 -14.74 9.83 -4.01
CA GLU A 110 -14.77 8.90 -2.88
C GLU A 110 -15.72 9.46 -1.81
N ARG A 111 -16.65 8.64 -1.30
CA ARG A 111 -17.57 9.02 -0.21
C ARG A 111 -17.56 7.91 0.82
N MET A 112 -17.27 8.24 2.08
CA MET A 112 -17.24 7.28 3.18
C MET A 112 -18.08 7.80 4.34
N THR A 113 -18.92 6.93 4.88
CA THR A 113 -19.64 7.19 6.14
C THR A 113 -19.41 6.06 7.11
N ARG A 114 -19.35 6.42 8.39
CA ARG A 114 -19.40 5.49 9.51
C ARG A 114 -20.36 6.07 10.53
N ASP A 115 -21.51 5.41 10.69
CA ASP A 115 -22.49 5.80 11.70
C ASP A 115 -22.37 4.78 12.85
N ARG A 116 -21.95 5.24 14.03
CA ARG A 116 -21.76 4.37 15.20
C ARG A 116 -22.91 4.49 16.20
N ASP A 117 -23.08 3.47 17.04
CA ASP A 117 -24.04 3.52 18.13
C ASP A 117 -23.76 4.71 19.05
N SER A 118 -24.79 5.30 19.64
CA SER A 118 -24.66 6.41 20.60
C SER A 118 -23.66 6.10 21.72
N LEU A 119 -23.66 4.88 22.28
CA LEU A 119 -22.75 4.49 23.35
C LEU A 119 -21.29 4.41 22.86
N ASN A 120 -21.06 3.98 21.62
CA ASN A 120 -19.72 3.99 21.04
C ASN A 120 -19.24 5.43 20.76
N GLN A 121 -20.11 6.30 20.25
CA GLN A 121 -19.74 7.68 19.90
C GLN A 121 -19.42 8.54 21.14
N THR A 122 -20.03 8.22 22.28
CA THR A 122 -19.80 8.92 23.55
C THR A 122 -18.77 8.24 24.44
N PHE A 123 -18.08 7.20 23.94
CA PHE A 123 -17.08 6.45 24.72
C PHE A 123 -17.65 5.92 26.04
N SER A 124 -18.85 5.33 25.99
CA SER A 124 -19.66 4.95 27.15
C SER A 124 -20.06 3.47 27.12
N SER A 125 -19.31 2.64 26.40
CA SER A 125 -19.47 1.19 26.40
C SER A 125 -18.26 0.47 27.00
N ILE A 126 -18.49 -0.70 27.56
CA ILE A 126 -17.46 -1.58 28.11
C ILE A 126 -17.55 -2.93 27.39
N GLY A 127 -16.42 -3.44 26.90
CA GLY A 127 -16.35 -4.67 26.10
C GLY A 127 -16.24 -4.42 24.59
N SER A 128 -16.49 -3.19 24.13
CA SER A 128 -16.32 -2.77 22.74
C SER A 128 -15.16 -1.78 22.58
N VAL A 129 -14.67 -1.65 21.34
CA VAL A 129 -13.73 -0.60 20.96
C VAL A 129 -14.52 0.64 20.52
N ASP A 130 -14.79 1.54 21.47
CA ASP A 130 -15.52 2.78 21.19
C ASP A 130 -14.77 3.68 20.21
N GLY A 131 -15.53 4.55 19.57
CA GLY A 131 -14.98 5.48 18.60
C GLY A 131 -16.08 6.22 17.89
N GLN A 132 -15.69 7.21 17.12
CA GLN A 132 -16.62 8.20 16.62
C GLN A 132 -17.18 7.83 15.25
N GLY A 133 -18.41 8.29 15.00
CA GLY A 133 -18.96 8.32 13.66
C GLY A 133 -18.32 9.45 12.83
N PHE A 134 -18.30 9.30 11.52
CA PHE A 134 -17.79 10.33 10.61
C PHE A 134 -18.40 10.25 9.22
N ARG A 135 -18.28 11.36 8.49
CA ARG A 135 -18.51 11.43 7.05
C ARG A 135 -17.28 12.07 6.42
N ALA A 136 -16.70 11.42 5.42
CA ALA A 136 -15.57 11.93 4.68
C ALA A 136 -15.87 11.83 3.18
N ASN A 137 -15.48 12.86 2.42
CA ASN A 137 -15.58 12.82 0.97
C ASN A 137 -14.35 13.45 0.32
N ARG A 138 -14.08 13.01 -0.90
CA ARG A 138 -13.01 13.53 -1.75
C ARG A 138 -13.42 13.48 -3.21
N ASP A 139 -13.20 14.58 -3.91
CA ASP A 139 -13.28 14.67 -5.35
C ASP A 139 -11.87 14.84 -5.89
N VAL A 140 -11.49 13.97 -6.83
CA VAL A 140 -10.21 13.99 -7.53
C VAL A 140 -10.49 14.16 -9.01
N TRP A 141 -9.88 15.19 -9.59
CA TRP A 141 -9.75 15.33 -11.03
C TRP A 141 -8.30 15.05 -11.39
N SER A 142 -8.06 14.27 -12.43
CA SER A 142 -6.72 13.92 -12.89
C SER A 142 -6.61 14.14 -14.39
N ILE A 143 -5.44 14.58 -14.83
CA ILE A 143 -5.02 14.55 -16.23
C ILE A 143 -3.65 13.87 -16.29
N TYR A 144 -3.40 13.11 -17.34
CA TYR A 144 -2.06 12.64 -17.64
C TYR A 144 -1.78 12.78 -19.13
N GLU A 145 -0.51 12.97 -19.45
CA GLU A 145 0.01 13.02 -20.80
C GLU A 145 1.32 12.23 -20.87
N GLU A 146 1.54 11.56 -21.99
CA GLU A 146 2.74 10.82 -22.30
C GLU A 146 3.10 11.03 -23.77
N VAL A 147 4.39 11.21 -24.04
CA VAL A 147 4.94 11.40 -25.39
C VAL A 147 6.20 10.53 -25.52
N ARG A 148 6.24 9.73 -26.57
CA ARG A 148 7.40 8.93 -26.96
C ARG A 148 8.06 9.51 -28.19
N VAL A 149 9.31 9.93 -28.05
CA VAL A 149 10.10 10.53 -29.12
C VAL A 149 11.20 9.56 -29.58
N PRO A 150 11.14 9.01 -30.81
CA PRO A 150 12.28 8.33 -31.41
C PRO A 150 13.28 9.36 -31.94
N PHE A 151 14.49 9.37 -31.42
CA PHE A 151 15.57 10.27 -31.85
C PHE A 151 16.43 9.66 -32.95
N THR A 152 16.65 8.34 -32.92
CA THR A 152 17.47 7.64 -33.92
C THR A 152 16.84 6.33 -34.34
N SER A 153 17.10 5.93 -35.59
CA SER A 153 16.53 4.71 -36.19
C SER A 153 17.60 3.70 -36.55
N PRO A 154 17.30 2.39 -36.38
CA PRO A 154 18.13 1.30 -36.90
C PRO A 154 18.45 1.43 -38.39
N THR A 155 17.55 2.05 -39.16
CA THR A 155 17.70 2.24 -40.61
C THR A 155 18.86 3.17 -40.98
N TRP A 156 19.29 4.04 -40.07
CA TRP A 156 20.39 4.97 -40.31
C TRP A 156 21.77 4.30 -40.11
N ASN A 157 21.81 3.17 -39.40
CA ASN A 157 23.02 2.37 -39.17
C ASN A 157 24.22 3.20 -38.63
N ILE A 158 23.95 4.13 -37.70
CA ILE A 158 24.97 4.98 -37.07
C ILE A 158 25.49 4.28 -35.79
N PRO A 159 26.79 3.91 -35.71
CA PRO A 159 27.37 3.38 -34.49
C PRO A 159 27.28 4.37 -33.33
N GLY A 160 26.96 3.88 -32.13
CA GLY A 160 26.66 4.69 -30.95
C GLY A 160 25.22 5.20 -30.87
N PHE A 161 24.48 5.18 -31.98
CA PHE A 161 23.15 5.76 -32.10
C PHE A 161 22.19 4.86 -32.89
N TYR A 162 22.32 3.54 -32.73
CA TYR A 162 21.52 2.57 -33.50
C TYR A 162 20.01 2.71 -33.22
N SER A 163 19.59 2.87 -31.98
CA SER A 163 18.22 3.24 -31.62
C SER A 163 18.23 4.02 -30.31
N LEU A 164 17.60 5.19 -30.29
CA LEU A 164 17.47 6.03 -29.11
C LEU A 164 16.05 6.56 -29.05
N GLU A 165 15.37 6.28 -27.95
CA GLU A 165 14.00 6.70 -27.68
C GLU A 165 13.95 7.33 -26.29
N VAL A 166 13.15 8.39 -26.16
CA VAL A 166 12.87 9.03 -24.87
C VAL A 166 11.36 9.12 -24.70
N ASP A 167 10.89 8.71 -23.53
CA ASP A 167 9.51 8.87 -23.10
C ASP A 167 9.46 9.98 -22.05
N PHE A 168 8.55 10.94 -22.23
CA PHE A 168 8.17 11.92 -21.22
C PHE A 168 6.72 11.64 -20.83
N ALA A 169 6.45 11.59 -19.53
CA ALA A 169 5.08 11.49 -19.03
C ALA A 169 4.88 12.41 -17.84
N GLU A 170 3.67 12.89 -17.67
CA GLU A 170 3.26 13.73 -16.56
C GLU A 170 1.84 13.38 -16.12
N ARG A 171 1.60 13.41 -14.81
CA ARG A 171 0.26 13.32 -14.24
C ARG A 171 0.04 14.46 -13.25
N GLU A 172 -1.06 15.18 -13.41
CA GLU A 172 -1.55 16.18 -12.44
C GLU A 172 -2.88 15.72 -11.86
N GLU A 173 -3.02 15.86 -10.54
CA GLU A 173 -4.26 15.58 -9.82
C GLU A 173 -4.65 16.73 -8.89
N TRP A 174 -5.94 17.10 -8.92
CA TRP A 174 -6.54 18.13 -8.07
C TRP A 174 -7.50 17.51 -7.08
N TYR A 175 -7.19 17.67 -5.80
CA TYR A 175 -7.96 17.11 -4.70
C TYR A 175 -8.82 18.18 -4.05
N SER A 176 -10.09 17.86 -3.81
CA SER A 176 -10.98 18.60 -2.91
C SER A 176 -11.62 17.64 -1.94
N GLN A 177 -11.45 17.87 -0.65
CA GLN A 177 -11.82 16.88 0.37
C GLN A 177 -12.44 17.54 1.59
N ASN A 178 -13.36 16.81 2.23
CA ASN A 178 -14.11 17.30 3.38
C ASN A 178 -14.26 16.20 4.43
N THR A 179 -14.18 16.60 5.70
CA THR A 179 -14.48 15.76 6.86
C THR A 179 -15.60 16.39 7.69
N SER A 180 -16.47 15.58 8.26
CA SER A 180 -17.49 16.04 9.20
C SER A 180 -16.86 16.50 10.52
N ALA A 181 -17.63 17.28 11.29
CA ALA A 181 -17.27 17.57 12.67
C ALA A 181 -17.30 16.28 13.52
N VAL A 182 -16.52 16.29 14.60
CA VAL A 182 -16.55 15.27 15.65
C VAL A 182 -16.75 15.93 17.00
N LEU A 183 -17.32 15.20 17.96
CA LEU A 183 -17.90 15.81 19.16
C LEU A 183 -17.02 15.73 20.42
N SER A 184 -16.07 14.79 20.48
CA SER A 184 -15.27 14.54 21.69
C SER A 184 -13.83 14.11 21.37
N PRO A 185 -12.82 14.98 21.59
CA PRO A 185 -12.97 16.43 21.74
C PRO A 185 -13.64 17.03 20.50
N PHE A 186 -14.31 18.17 20.65
CA PHE A 186 -14.95 18.82 19.52
C PHE A 186 -13.90 19.23 18.48
N GLN A 187 -14.08 18.79 17.24
CA GLN A 187 -13.30 19.20 16.08
C GLN A 187 -14.27 19.62 14.97
N PRO A 188 -14.12 20.82 14.39
CA PRO A 188 -15.04 21.30 13.38
C PRO A 188 -14.92 20.51 12.08
N ALA A 189 -15.98 20.55 11.26
CA ALA A 189 -15.91 20.07 9.90
C ALA A 189 -14.81 20.82 9.14
N THR A 190 -13.97 20.09 8.41
CA THR A 190 -12.80 20.66 7.74
C THR A 190 -12.86 20.38 6.26
N SER A 191 -12.56 21.40 5.45
CA SER A 191 -12.37 21.30 4.01
C SER A 191 -10.91 21.59 3.68
N SER A 192 -10.30 20.75 2.84
CA SER A 192 -8.95 20.99 2.35
C SER A 192 -8.82 20.67 0.86
N LYS A 193 -7.82 21.28 0.22
CA LYS A 193 -7.49 21.10 -1.19
C LYS A 193 -5.98 21.05 -1.35
N TYR A 194 -5.51 20.24 -2.29
CA TYR A 194 -4.11 20.23 -2.72
C TYR A 194 -4.02 19.67 -4.13
N ASN A 195 -2.90 19.96 -4.78
CA ASN A 195 -2.59 19.47 -6.12
C ASN A 195 -1.33 18.61 -6.05
N ALA A 196 -1.23 17.61 -6.92
CA ALA A 196 -0.05 16.78 -7.05
C ALA A 196 0.30 16.63 -8.53
N GLN A 197 1.48 17.12 -8.91
CA GLN A 197 2.02 17.01 -10.25
C GLN A 197 3.26 16.11 -10.20
N LYS A 198 3.33 15.11 -11.08
CA LYS A 198 4.40 14.11 -11.09
C LYS A 198 4.92 13.84 -12.49
N PRO A 199 6.17 14.23 -12.78
CA PRO A 199 6.83 13.92 -14.04
C PRO A 199 7.51 12.54 -14.02
N LYS A 200 7.71 12.00 -15.22
CA LYS A 200 8.53 10.83 -15.50
C LYS A 200 9.27 11.06 -16.81
N VAL A 201 10.56 10.70 -16.80
CA VAL A 201 11.39 10.66 -18.01
C VAL A 201 12.04 9.29 -18.08
N SER A 202 11.95 8.63 -19.23
CA SER A 202 12.60 7.34 -19.49
C SER A 202 13.39 7.40 -20.79
N VAL A 203 14.53 6.72 -20.81
CA VAL A 203 15.42 6.64 -21.97
C VAL A 203 15.67 5.17 -22.29
N ARG A 204 15.54 4.81 -23.56
CA ARG A 204 15.94 3.52 -24.10
C ARG A 204 16.98 3.74 -25.20
N TRP A 205 18.14 3.12 -25.04
CA TRP A 205 19.28 3.30 -25.93
C TRP A 205 19.91 1.98 -26.33
N GLN A 206 19.96 1.72 -27.63
CA GLN A 206 20.76 0.67 -28.24
C GLN A 206 21.93 1.32 -28.97
N PRO A 207 23.17 1.16 -28.48
CA PRO A 207 24.33 1.82 -29.08
C PRO A 207 24.77 1.17 -30.39
N LEU A 208 24.56 -0.13 -30.53
CA LEU A 208 25.14 -0.93 -31.61
C LEU A 208 24.08 -1.78 -32.30
N ASP A 209 24.27 -2.01 -33.59
CA ASP A 209 23.49 -2.99 -34.34
C ASP A 209 23.68 -4.38 -33.72
N PRO A 210 22.59 -5.12 -33.42
CA PRO A 210 22.65 -6.46 -32.85
C PRO A 210 23.54 -7.44 -33.62
N LYS A 211 23.78 -7.24 -34.92
CA LYS A 211 24.68 -8.09 -35.71
C LYS A 211 26.12 -8.14 -35.18
N TYR A 212 26.57 -7.10 -34.46
CA TYR A 212 27.96 -7.01 -33.98
C TYR A 212 28.19 -7.80 -32.70
N ILE A 213 27.33 -7.67 -31.69
CA ILE A 213 27.53 -8.30 -30.37
C ILE A 213 26.29 -9.03 -29.82
N GLY A 214 25.14 -8.92 -30.49
CA GLY A 214 23.84 -9.26 -29.92
C GLY A 214 23.07 -8.00 -29.52
N ALA A 215 21.82 -8.16 -29.11
CA ALA A 215 20.98 -7.04 -28.72
C ALA A 215 21.44 -6.50 -27.36
N LEU A 216 22.03 -5.31 -27.34
CA LEU A 216 22.40 -4.58 -26.13
C LEU A 216 21.50 -3.36 -26.01
N THR A 217 20.74 -3.28 -24.91
CA THR A 217 19.89 -2.14 -24.58
C THR A 217 20.29 -1.59 -23.22
N LEU A 218 20.60 -0.31 -23.19
CA LEU A 218 20.73 0.47 -21.97
C LEU A 218 19.41 1.20 -21.74
N ARG A 219 18.96 1.24 -20.49
CA ARG A 219 17.74 1.95 -20.09
C ARG A 219 17.99 2.77 -18.85
N GLY A 220 17.27 3.86 -18.72
CA GLY A 220 17.27 4.65 -17.50
C GLY A 220 15.95 5.37 -17.34
N SER A 221 15.51 5.58 -16.11
CA SER A 221 14.34 6.40 -15.85
C SER A 221 14.45 7.17 -14.55
N TYR A 222 13.76 8.31 -14.53
CA TYR A 222 13.49 9.10 -13.35
C TYR A 222 11.97 9.29 -13.27
N SER A 223 11.39 9.05 -12.11
CA SER A 223 9.98 9.31 -11.85
C SER A 223 9.77 9.87 -10.46
N GLU A 224 8.80 10.77 -10.35
CA GLU A 224 8.20 11.09 -9.07
C GLU A 224 6.87 10.35 -8.92
N ALA A 225 6.54 9.95 -7.70
CA ALA A 225 5.22 9.45 -7.36
C ALA A 225 4.69 10.12 -6.09
N PHE A 226 3.41 9.92 -5.80
CA PHE A 226 2.82 10.29 -4.52
C PHE A 226 1.76 9.29 -4.10
N HIS A 227 1.49 9.28 -2.81
CA HIS A 227 0.36 8.58 -2.22
C HIS A 227 -0.46 9.59 -1.41
N ALA A 228 -1.69 9.81 -1.85
CA ALA A 228 -2.64 10.66 -1.15
C ALA A 228 -3.06 10.00 0.17
N PRO A 229 -3.27 10.75 1.27
CA PRO A 229 -3.78 10.18 2.51
C PRO A 229 -5.11 9.46 2.26
N GLN A 230 -5.37 8.35 2.91
CA GLN A 230 -6.65 7.66 2.80
C GLN A 230 -7.75 8.45 3.55
N LEU A 231 -9.02 8.26 3.18
CA LEU A 231 -10.12 9.00 3.81
C LEU A 231 -10.18 8.82 5.34
N PHE A 232 -9.88 7.60 5.83
CA PHE A 232 -9.84 7.34 7.27
C PHE A 232 -8.59 7.95 7.94
N GLU A 233 -7.49 8.14 7.21
CA GLU A 233 -6.28 8.76 7.78
C GLU A 233 -6.46 10.25 7.99
N MET A 234 -7.44 10.85 7.31
CA MET A 234 -7.76 12.27 7.44
C MET A 234 -8.91 12.56 8.39
N THR A 235 -9.76 11.58 8.67
CA THR A 235 -10.94 11.84 9.52
C THR A 235 -10.49 12.05 10.96
N PRO A 236 -10.83 13.19 11.60
CA PRO A 236 -10.48 13.42 13.00
C PRO A 236 -11.25 12.51 13.97
N ALA A 237 -12.15 11.64 13.46
CA ALA A 237 -12.87 10.68 14.28
C ALA A 237 -11.92 9.66 14.92
N GLY A 238 -11.80 9.76 16.23
CA GLY A 238 -10.93 8.90 17.02
C GLY A 238 -11.57 7.55 17.33
N THR A 239 -10.72 6.54 17.49
CA THR A 239 -11.06 5.26 18.12
C THR A 239 -10.28 5.15 19.42
N GLN A 240 -10.91 4.65 20.47
CA GLN A 240 -10.26 4.54 21.77
C GLN A 240 -9.34 3.32 21.83
N ASP A 241 -8.29 3.45 22.62
CA ASP A 241 -7.46 2.38 23.13
C ASP A 241 -7.08 2.72 24.58
N PHE A 242 -6.53 1.75 25.31
CA PHE A 242 -6.05 1.97 26.65
C PHE A 242 -4.63 1.44 26.77
N VAL A 243 -3.65 2.33 26.85
CA VAL A 243 -2.23 1.98 26.79
C VAL A 243 -1.50 2.37 28.06
N PRO A 244 -0.50 1.57 28.48
CA PRO A 244 0.38 1.98 29.55
C PRO A 244 1.31 3.10 29.07
N VAL A 245 1.49 4.11 29.92
CA VAL A 245 2.35 5.28 29.61
C VAL A 245 3.21 5.66 30.80
N THR A 246 4.41 6.16 30.51
CA THR A 246 5.24 6.85 31.51
C THR A 246 5.14 8.35 31.27
N ASP A 247 4.67 9.10 32.28
CA ASP A 247 4.58 10.56 32.20
C ASP A 247 5.83 11.21 32.83
N PRO A 248 6.74 11.83 32.05
CA PRO A 248 7.96 12.42 32.58
C PRO A 248 7.72 13.71 33.38
N PHE A 249 6.50 14.28 33.34
CA PHE A 249 6.18 15.57 33.96
C PHE A 249 5.39 15.47 35.27
N SER A 250 4.89 14.27 35.61
CA SER A 250 4.01 14.05 36.77
C SER A 250 4.54 12.91 37.63
N THR A 251 4.43 13.04 38.96
CA THR A 251 4.71 11.94 39.89
C THR A 251 3.47 11.10 40.22
N PRO A 252 2.23 11.65 40.26
CA PRO A 252 1.04 10.85 40.09
C PRO A 252 0.96 10.28 38.68
N THR A 253 0.97 8.95 38.54
CA THR A 253 0.75 8.29 37.24
C THR A 253 -0.40 7.30 37.35
N VAL A 254 -1.20 7.22 36.29
CA VAL A 254 -2.12 6.11 36.08
C VAL A 254 -1.37 5.10 35.20
N TYR A 255 -1.37 3.82 35.58
CA TYR A 255 -0.64 2.79 34.83
C TYR A 255 -1.12 2.68 33.39
N GLN A 256 -2.39 2.99 33.11
CA GLN A 256 -3.01 2.91 31.80
C GLN A 256 -3.93 4.12 31.61
N ILE A 257 -3.80 4.83 30.50
CA ILE A 257 -4.63 6.01 30.17
C ILE A 257 -5.50 5.70 28.95
N GLU A 258 -6.52 6.52 28.72
CA GLU A 258 -7.23 6.51 27.44
C GLU A 258 -6.34 7.12 26.34
N GLU A 259 -6.17 6.40 25.24
CA GLU A 259 -5.59 6.91 24.01
C GLU A 259 -6.69 7.00 22.96
N ARG A 260 -6.71 8.07 22.16
CA ARG A 260 -7.56 8.16 20.98
C ARG A 260 -6.71 8.29 19.74
N THR A 261 -6.63 7.21 18.98
CA THR A 261 -6.01 7.21 17.65
C THR A 261 -6.97 7.86 16.67
N SER A 262 -6.51 8.91 15.99
CA SER A 262 -7.35 9.74 15.11
C SER A 262 -6.63 10.11 13.83
N GLY A 263 -7.39 10.33 12.76
CA GLY A 263 -6.85 10.90 11.54
C GLY A 263 -6.62 12.41 11.64
N ASN A 264 -6.01 12.98 10.62
CA ASN A 264 -5.67 14.40 10.57
C ASN A 264 -6.05 15.00 9.21
N PRO A 265 -7.00 15.95 9.15
CA PRO A 265 -7.48 16.52 7.89
C PRO A 265 -6.45 17.41 7.18
N PHE A 266 -5.32 17.69 7.83
CA PHE A 266 -4.20 18.47 7.32
C PHE A 266 -3.00 17.62 6.88
N LEU A 267 -3.18 16.29 6.78
CA LEU A 267 -2.16 15.42 6.17
C LEU A 267 -1.83 15.88 4.76
N ARG A 268 -0.55 15.82 4.44
CA ARG A 268 -0.02 16.02 3.10
C ARG A 268 0.20 14.67 2.43
N PRO A 269 0.18 14.60 1.08
CA PRO A 269 0.60 13.40 0.38
C PRO A 269 2.02 12.98 0.72
N GLU A 270 2.23 11.68 0.77
CA GLU A 270 3.56 11.07 0.75
C GLU A 270 4.12 11.22 -0.65
N VAL A 271 5.43 11.47 -0.79
CA VAL A 271 6.08 11.64 -2.10
C VAL A 271 7.26 10.69 -2.25
N ALA A 272 7.40 10.13 -3.45
CA ALA A 272 8.50 9.24 -3.82
C ALA A 272 9.31 9.87 -4.96
N TYR A 273 10.63 9.69 -4.90
CA TYR A 273 11.55 9.98 -5.99
C TYR A 273 12.28 8.69 -6.36
N GLU A 274 12.27 8.34 -7.63
CA GLU A 274 12.74 7.05 -8.12
C GLU A 274 13.71 7.23 -9.26
N TRP A 275 14.81 6.49 -9.21
CA TRP A 275 15.80 6.43 -10.29
C TRP A 275 16.10 4.96 -10.60
N THR A 276 16.11 4.62 -11.87
CA THR A 276 16.54 3.29 -12.32
C THR A 276 17.54 3.40 -13.46
N TYR A 277 18.54 2.54 -13.44
CA TYR A 277 19.55 2.41 -14.50
C TYR A 277 19.74 0.94 -14.80
N GLY A 278 19.57 0.57 -16.05
CA GLY A 278 19.48 -0.83 -16.45
C GLY A 278 20.21 -1.17 -17.72
N ILE A 279 20.57 -2.44 -17.82
CA ILE A 279 21.13 -3.06 -19.00
C ILE A 279 20.36 -4.35 -19.30
N VAL A 280 20.05 -4.57 -20.57
CA VAL A 280 19.51 -5.83 -21.10
C VAL A 280 20.42 -6.27 -22.23
N TYR A 281 20.89 -7.51 -22.18
CA TYR A 281 21.83 -8.05 -23.15
C TYR A 281 21.47 -9.48 -23.57
N SER A 282 21.23 -9.65 -24.87
CA SER A 282 21.03 -10.94 -25.51
C SER A 282 22.22 -11.21 -26.45
N PRO A 283 23.28 -11.90 -26.00
CA PRO A 283 24.50 -12.11 -26.77
C PRO A 283 24.26 -12.95 -28.04
N LYS A 284 24.82 -12.54 -29.17
CA LYS A 284 24.68 -13.30 -30.43
C LYS A 284 25.42 -14.64 -30.42
N TRP A 285 26.45 -14.77 -29.59
CA TRP A 285 27.34 -15.95 -29.51
C TRP A 285 26.77 -17.06 -28.61
N LEU A 286 25.72 -16.77 -27.84
CA LEU A 286 25.00 -17.75 -27.04
C LEU A 286 23.50 -17.52 -27.22
N LYS A 287 22.96 -18.14 -28.27
CA LYS A 287 21.54 -18.02 -28.64
C LYS A 287 20.66 -18.54 -27.49
N GLY A 288 19.56 -17.84 -27.23
CA GLY A 288 18.62 -18.18 -26.17
C GLY A 288 18.95 -17.57 -24.81
N LEU A 289 20.13 -16.97 -24.61
CA LEU A 289 20.47 -16.24 -23.39
C LEU A 289 20.00 -14.78 -23.45
N THR A 290 19.34 -14.32 -22.40
CA THR A 290 19.07 -12.91 -22.11
C THR A 290 19.45 -12.62 -20.67
N LEU A 291 20.22 -11.55 -20.47
CA LEU A 291 20.64 -11.07 -19.16
C LEU A 291 20.03 -9.68 -18.94
N SER A 292 19.57 -9.39 -17.73
CA SER A 292 19.25 -8.02 -17.32
C SER A 292 19.78 -7.71 -15.93
N ALA A 293 20.09 -6.45 -15.72
CA ALA A 293 20.47 -5.92 -14.42
C ALA A 293 20.00 -4.48 -14.31
N ASP A 294 19.33 -4.14 -13.21
CA ASP A 294 18.72 -2.84 -12.97
C ASP A 294 19.08 -2.37 -11.56
N TRP A 295 19.86 -1.29 -11.48
CA TRP A 295 20.09 -0.60 -10.23
C TRP A 295 18.95 0.38 -9.99
N TRP A 296 18.32 0.32 -8.83
CA TRP A 296 17.19 1.15 -8.45
C TRP A 296 17.45 1.90 -7.15
N HIS A 297 16.87 3.10 -7.04
CA HIS A 297 16.86 3.93 -5.85
C HIS A 297 15.46 4.50 -5.65
N VAL A 298 14.94 4.39 -4.43
CA VAL A 298 13.63 4.93 -4.03
C VAL A 298 13.81 5.79 -2.78
N HIS A 299 13.41 7.06 -2.86
CA HIS A 299 13.40 7.99 -1.73
C HIS A 299 11.97 8.44 -1.43
N LEU A 300 11.42 7.94 -0.33
CA LEU A 300 10.10 8.30 0.19
C LEU A 300 10.22 9.39 1.25
N ARG A 301 9.40 10.44 1.16
CA ARG A 301 9.32 11.52 2.14
C ARG A 301 7.89 11.80 2.57
N SER A 302 7.76 12.39 3.76
CA SER A 302 6.48 12.76 4.36
C SER A 302 5.55 11.56 4.55
N LEU A 303 6.12 10.38 4.81
CA LEU A 303 5.33 9.17 5.09
C LEU A 303 4.39 9.43 6.28
N ILE A 304 3.13 9.02 6.10
CA ILE A 304 2.04 9.13 7.06
C ILE A 304 2.22 8.00 8.07
N PHE A 305 2.14 8.37 9.35
CA PHE A 305 2.28 7.42 10.43
C PHE A 305 1.17 7.62 11.45
N SER A 306 0.50 6.52 11.80
CA SER A 306 -0.75 6.52 12.58
C SER A 306 -0.56 6.07 14.04
N PHE A 307 0.66 5.71 14.44
CA PHE A 307 0.94 5.07 15.73
C PHE A 307 2.28 5.50 16.35
N LEU A 308 2.53 6.81 16.47
CA LEU A 308 3.71 7.28 17.22
C LEU A 308 3.63 6.92 18.72
N GLY A 309 2.44 6.60 19.21
CA GLY A 309 2.16 6.18 20.58
C GLY A 309 1.93 7.38 21.51
N ALA A 310 0.98 7.24 22.43
CA ALA A 310 0.62 8.27 23.41
C ALA A 310 1.84 8.84 24.17
N GLU A 311 2.81 8.01 24.54
CA GLU A 311 4.01 8.43 25.29
C GLU A 311 4.84 9.47 24.53
N THR A 312 4.99 9.32 23.21
CA THR A 312 5.68 10.29 22.36
C THR A 312 4.98 11.65 22.39
N PHE A 313 3.65 11.67 22.32
CA PHE A 313 2.90 12.94 22.40
C PHE A 313 2.93 13.54 23.80
N ILE A 314 2.87 12.73 24.85
CA ILE A 314 2.99 13.20 26.23
C ILE A 314 4.35 13.86 26.46
N ALA A 315 5.44 13.18 26.10
CA ALA A 315 6.80 13.68 26.28
C ALA A 315 7.06 15.01 25.53
N ASN A 316 6.44 15.19 24.36
CA ASN A 316 6.59 16.39 23.53
C ASN A 316 5.55 17.50 23.82
N ASN A 317 4.63 17.31 24.77
CA ASN A 317 3.65 18.31 25.19
C ASN A 317 3.79 18.61 26.70
N PRO A 318 4.88 19.28 27.13
CA PRO A 318 5.09 19.61 28.54
C PRO A 318 3.93 20.47 29.07
N PRO A 319 3.34 20.16 30.24
CA PRO A 319 2.26 20.96 30.78
C PRO A 319 2.75 22.38 31.16
N PRO A 320 1.89 23.42 31.07
CA PRO A 320 2.21 24.72 31.66
C PRO A 320 2.40 24.61 33.17
N ALA A 321 2.84 25.70 33.80
CA ALA A 321 2.98 25.76 35.25
C ALA A 321 1.71 25.21 35.95
N PRO A 322 1.86 24.39 37.01
CA PRO A 322 0.74 23.85 37.76
C PRO A 322 -0.25 24.95 38.19
N PRO A 323 -1.58 24.71 38.20
CA PRO A 323 -2.28 23.42 38.06
C PRO A 323 -2.87 23.19 36.65
N ALA A 324 -2.03 23.20 35.62
CA ALA A 324 -2.49 23.00 34.25
C ALA A 324 -3.10 21.60 34.02
N VAL A 325 -4.36 21.58 33.56
CA VAL A 325 -5.11 20.35 33.20
C VAL A 325 -5.07 20.04 31.70
N GLN A 326 -4.57 20.96 30.88
CA GLN A 326 -4.45 20.77 29.43
C GLN A 326 -3.33 21.67 28.87
N ASN A 327 -2.54 21.14 27.93
CA ASN A 327 -1.68 21.94 27.07
C ASN A 327 -1.93 21.58 25.61
N GLY A 328 -2.55 22.48 24.85
CA GLY A 328 -2.92 22.21 23.47
C GLY A 328 -4.00 21.11 23.33
N PRO A 329 -4.23 20.61 22.11
CA PRO A 329 -5.38 19.74 21.83
C PRO A 329 -5.11 18.24 22.07
N LEU A 330 -3.88 17.86 22.43
CA LEU A 330 -3.46 16.45 22.38
C LEU A 330 -3.38 15.75 23.73
N VAL A 331 -3.04 16.46 24.82
CA VAL A 331 -2.82 15.84 26.12
C VAL A 331 -3.71 16.50 27.18
N PHE A 332 -4.53 15.67 27.83
CA PHE A 332 -5.48 16.06 28.86
C PHE A 332 -5.11 15.40 30.18
N ARG A 333 -5.14 16.18 31.25
CA ARG A 333 -4.71 15.79 32.60
C ARG A 333 -5.84 16.00 33.59
N ALA A 334 -5.90 15.14 34.60
CA ALA A 334 -6.74 15.39 35.77
C ALA A 334 -6.13 16.52 36.63
N PRO A 335 -6.92 17.17 37.51
CA PRO A 335 -6.40 17.99 38.58
C PRO A 335 -5.45 17.20 39.49
N SER A 336 -4.47 17.89 40.09
CA SER A 336 -3.60 17.33 41.13
C SER A 336 -4.04 17.80 42.51
N ASP A 337 -4.09 16.87 43.46
CA ASP A 337 -4.31 17.19 44.88
C ASP A 337 -3.00 17.62 45.58
N ILE A 338 -1.86 17.57 44.89
CA ILE A 338 -0.55 17.95 45.41
C ILE A 338 -0.21 19.38 44.93
N PRO A 339 -0.07 20.36 45.84
CA PRO A 339 0.26 21.73 45.47
C PRO A 339 1.57 21.83 44.67
N GLY A 340 1.53 22.54 43.55
CA GLY A 340 2.71 22.75 42.69
C GLY A 340 3.12 21.54 41.85
N VAL A 341 2.29 20.50 41.77
CA VAL A 341 2.51 19.33 40.92
C VAL A 341 1.38 19.23 39.89
N VAL A 342 1.70 18.87 38.66
CA VAL A 342 0.70 18.60 37.61
C VAL A 342 0.00 17.26 37.87
N GLY A 343 -1.27 17.14 37.49
CA GLY A 343 -1.99 15.88 37.67
C GLY A 343 -1.64 14.85 36.59
N PRO A 344 -2.09 13.60 36.79
CA PRO A 344 -1.82 12.52 35.85
C PRO A 344 -2.50 12.78 34.51
N VAL A 345 -1.89 12.31 33.42
CA VAL A 345 -2.56 12.23 32.11
C VAL A 345 -3.73 11.26 32.22
N THR A 346 -4.87 11.65 31.66
CA THR A 346 -6.07 10.81 31.59
C THR A 346 -6.47 10.48 30.16
N LEU A 347 -6.16 11.36 29.20
CA LEU A 347 -6.43 11.18 27.79
C LEU A 347 -5.28 11.74 26.94
N ALA A 348 -4.81 10.95 25.97
CA ALA A 348 -3.91 11.39 24.91
C ALA A 348 -4.55 11.18 23.53
N ILE A 349 -4.53 12.20 22.68
CA ILE A 349 -4.90 12.10 21.27
C ILE A 349 -3.64 11.79 20.46
N ASN A 350 -3.67 10.69 19.72
CA ASN A 350 -2.60 10.24 18.83
C ASN A 350 -3.06 10.46 17.38
N PRO A 351 -2.81 11.64 16.79
CA PRO A 351 -3.20 11.93 15.41
C PRO A 351 -2.19 11.36 14.41
N ASN A 352 -2.67 11.04 13.21
CA ASN A 352 -1.81 10.74 12.08
C ASN A 352 -0.93 11.93 11.70
N VAL A 353 0.35 11.67 11.38
CA VAL A 353 1.34 12.72 11.07
C VAL A 353 2.30 12.33 9.94
N ASN A 354 2.71 13.31 9.13
CA ASN A 354 3.71 13.15 8.06
C ASN A 354 5.13 13.36 8.59
N VAL A 355 5.76 12.33 9.16
CA VAL A 355 7.06 12.49 9.86
C VAL A 355 8.14 11.51 9.47
N PHE A 356 7.87 10.53 8.61
CA PHE A 356 8.86 9.53 8.24
C PHE A 356 9.46 9.79 6.84
N GLU A 357 10.75 9.50 6.73
CA GLU A 357 11.48 9.39 5.47
C GLU A 357 12.04 7.97 5.36
N ALA A 358 11.98 7.39 4.15
CA ALA A 358 12.58 6.09 3.88
C ALA A 358 13.41 6.13 2.59
N ARG A 359 14.56 5.44 2.60
CA ARG A 359 15.43 5.31 1.44
C ARG A 359 15.76 3.85 1.19
N PHE A 360 15.50 3.39 -0.02
CA PHE A 360 15.81 2.04 -0.47
C PHE A 360 16.67 2.08 -1.72
N GLU A 361 17.66 1.20 -1.80
CA GLU A 361 18.50 1.04 -2.98
C GLU A 361 18.79 -0.44 -3.18
N GLY A 362 18.88 -0.87 -4.42
CA GLY A 362 19.17 -2.27 -4.73
C GLY A 362 19.53 -2.52 -6.18
N LEU A 363 19.87 -3.77 -6.44
CA LEU A 363 20.15 -4.32 -7.75
C LEU A 363 19.19 -5.48 -7.98
N ASP A 364 18.33 -5.32 -8.98
CA ASP A 364 17.57 -6.43 -9.55
C ASP A 364 18.37 -7.03 -10.71
N TYR A 365 18.39 -8.34 -10.81
CA TYR A 365 19.09 -9.03 -11.88
C TYR A 365 18.31 -10.25 -12.34
N GLU A 366 18.39 -10.53 -13.64
CA GLU A 366 17.77 -11.68 -14.26
C GLU A 366 18.68 -12.30 -15.33
N ALA A 367 18.63 -13.62 -15.44
CA ALA A 367 19.23 -14.37 -16.52
C ALA A 367 18.26 -15.46 -16.97
N THR A 368 17.83 -15.39 -18.23
CA THR A 368 16.99 -16.40 -18.87
C THR A 368 17.78 -17.10 -19.96
N TYR A 369 17.81 -18.42 -19.96
CA TYR A 369 18.41 -19.22 -21.02
C TYR A 369 17.40 -20.24 -21.55
N ILE A 370 17.00 -20.06 -22.81
CA ILE A 370 16.13 -20.99 -23.52
C ILE A 370 16.98 -21.88 -24.43
N LEU A 371 17.08 -23.15 -24.07
CA LEU A 371 17.74 -24.17 -24.86
C LEU A 371 16.68 -24.99 -25.60
N GLU A 372 16.54 -24.73 -26.89
CA GLU A 372 15.81 -25.61 -27.79
C GLU A 372 16.74 -26.74 -28.24
N SER A 373 16.37 -27.99 -27.95
CA SER A 373 17.20 -29.14 -28.28
C SER A 373 17.33 -29.39 -29.80
N SER A 374 16.44 -28.81 -30.61
CA SER A 374 16.55 -28.74 -32.07
C SER A 374 17.91 -28.21 -32.56
N ILE A 375 18.62 -27.42 -31.74
CA ILE A 375 19.97 -26.92 -32.02
C ILE A 375 21.00 -28.02 -32.28
N PHE A 376 20.78 -29.24 -31.76
CA PHE A 376 21.69 -30.37 -31.93
C PHE A 376 21.49 -31.14 -33.25
N GLY A 377 20.50 -30.77 -34.08
CA GLY A 377 20.37 -31.22 -35.48
C GLY A 377 19.99 -32.69 -35.71
N HIS A 378 19.78 -33.48 -34.65
CA HIS A 378 19.55 -34.93 -34.76
C HIS A 378 18.20 -35.40 -34.21
N ALA A 379 17.67 -34.75 -33.16
CA ALA A 379 16.34 -35.01 -32.60
C ALA A 379 15.91 -33.83 -31.72
N ASP A 380 14.62 -33.49 -31.75
CA ASP A 380 14.01 -32.53 -30.82
C ASP A 380 13.54 -33.30 -29.57
N TYR A 381 14.24 -33.08 -28.47
CA TYR A 381 13.94 -33.59 -27.14
C TYR A 381 13.12 -32.58 -26.31
N GLY A 382 12.70 -31.46 -26.89
CA GLY A 382 11.95 -30.41 -26.21
C GLY A 382 12.77 -29.16 -25.90
N ARG A 383 12.19 -28.29 -25.08
CA ARG A 383 12.73 -27.00 -24.68
C ARG A 383 13.05 -27.01 -23.20
N LEU A 384 14.25 -26.58 -22.85
CA LEU A 384 14.64 -26.30 -21.47
C LEU A 384 14.74 -24.79 -21.27
N THR A 385 14.01 -24.28 -20.28
CA THR A 385 14.03 -22.87 -19.89
C THR A 385 14.63 -22.75 -18.50
N PHE A 386 15.80 -22.12 -18.42
CA PHE A 386 16.45 -21.77 -17.17
C PHE A 386 16.19 -20.29 -16.89
N THR A 387 15.76 -19.96 -15.68
CA THR A 387 15.64 -18.57 -15.24
C THR A 387 16.29 -18.42 -13.88
N LEU A 388 17.13 -17.42 -13.73
CA LEU A 388 17.61 -16.91 -12.45
C LEU A 388 17.10 -15.49 -12.33
N ASN A 389 16.35 -15.17 -11.29
CA ASN A 389 16.04 -13.79 -10.93
C ASN A 389 16.36 -13.54 -9.46
N GLY A 390 16.71 -12.31 -9.12
CA GLY A 390 16.96 -11.95 -7.73
C GLY A 390 17.05 -10.45 -7.51
N THR A 391 16.94 -10.08 -6.24
CA THR A 391 17.08 -8.70 -5.77
C THR A 391 18.11 -8.67 -4.65
N TRP A 392 19.14 -7.85 -4.81
CA TRP A 392 20.08 -7.51 -3.75
C TRP A 392 19.79 -6.12 -3.21
N LEU A 393 19.46 -6.04 -1.92
CA LEU A 393 19.14 -4.80 -1.23
C LEU A 393 20.43 -4.18 -0.67
N SER A 394 20.87 -3.08 -1.26
CA SER A 394 22.11 -2.38 -0.89
C SER A 394 21.89 -1.32 0.19
N ARG A 395 20.68 -0.72 0.23
CA ARG A 395 20.25 0.20 1.28
C ARG A 395 18.79 0.00 1.65
N ALA A 396 18.51 0.05 2.95
CA ALA A 396 17.19 0.27 3.52
C ALA A 396 17.38 1.11 4.79
N LYS A 397 16.91 2.36 4.76
CA LYS A 397 17.03 3.30 5.86
C LYS A 397 15.70 3.96 6.14
N PHE A 398 15.39 4.14 7.42
CA PHE A 398 14.21 4.89 7.87
C PHE A 398 14.65 5.96 8.86
N HIS A 399 14.16 7.18 8.63
CA HIS A 399 14.48 8.35 9.44
C HIS A 399 13.17 8.99 9.94
N PRO A 400 12.82 8.81 11.23
CA PRO A 400 11.72 9.54 11.84
C PRO A 400 12.17 10.97 12.16
N GLY A 401 11.47 11.96 11.60
CA GLY A 401 11.77 13.38 11.76
C GLY A 401 11.68 13.92 13.20
N PHE A 402 11.18 13.15 14.16
CA PHE A 402 11.14 13.53 15.58
C PHE A 402 12.40 13.20 16.37
N PHE A 403 13.17 12.16 15.99
CA PHE A 403 14.28 11.68 16.80
C PHE A 403 15.65 12.19 16.35
N GLY A 404 15.74 12.91 15.22
CA GLY A 404 17.00 13.49 14.73
C GLY A 404 18.10 12.47 14.36
N GLU A 405 17.86 11.18 14.59
CA GLU A 405 18.77 10.07 14.29
C GLU A 405 18.13 9.08 13.31
N ASP A 406 18.95 8.47 12.44
CA ASP A 406 18.55 7.35 11.58
C ASP A 406 18.13 6.18 12.50
N LEU A 407 16.85 5.81 12.51
CA LEU A 407 16.39 4.75 13.41
C LEU A 407 16.81 3.35 12.93
N ILE A 408 17.12 3.16 11.63
CA ILE A 408 17.16 1.83 11.00
C ILE A 408 18.21 1.74 9.88
N GLY A 409 18.98 0.66 9.87
CA GLY A 409 19.81 0.23 8.76
C GLY A 409 19.51 -1.21 8.34
N ILE A 410 20.12 -1.65 7.24
CA ILE A 410 20.09 -3.06 6.84
C ILE A 410 20.65 -3.91 7.99
N ALA A 411 19.91 -4.95 8.39
CA ALA A 411 20.19 -5.83 9.53
C ALA A 411 19.90 -5.26 10.94
N GLY A 412 18.76 -4.59 11.14
CA GLY A 412 18.13 -4.35 12.46
C GLY A 412 18.42 -2.95 13.04
N SER A 413 17.55 -2.30 13.82
CA SER A 413 16.27 -2.70 14.45
C SER A 413 15.05 -2.00 13.82
N PHE A 414 13.88 -2.64 13.86
CA PHE A 414 12.60 -2.08 13.41
C PHE A 414 11.59 -2.12 14.56
N ILE A 415 10.74 -1.08 14.69
CA ILE A 415 9.69 -0.99 15.73
C ILE A 415 8.36 -1.66 15.26
N LEU A 416 8.26 -2.14 14.01
CA LEU A 416 6.96 -2.44 13.37
C LEU A 416 6.86 -3.79 12.63
N GLY A 417 7.65 -4.81 12.98
CA GLY A 417 7.41 -6.18 12.49
C GLY A 417 7.81 -6.54 11.04
N ASN A 418 8.76 -5.84 10.39
CA ASN A 418 9.22 -6.18 9.04
C ASN A 418 10.72 -6.46 8.98
N SER A 419 11.06 -7.53 8.27
CA SER A 419 12.41 -8.07 8.15
C SER A 419 12.86 -8.10 6.69
N PHE A 420 13.89 -7.32 6.34
CA PHE A 420 14.39 -7.23 4.96
C PHE A 420 15.63 -8.12 4.77
N PRO A 421 15.55 -9.22 4.01
CA PRO A 421 16.74 -9.95 3.59
C PRO A 421 17.60 -9.13 2.66
N TRP A 422 18.92 -9.27 2.82
CA TRP A 422 19.90 -8.61 1.96
C TRP A 422 19.77 -9.06 0.51
N HIS A 423 19.34 -10.30 0.31
CA HIS A 423 19.33 -10.92 -0.98
C HIS A 423 18.25 -12.00 -1.03
N ARG A 424 17.44 -11.99 -2.08
CA ARG A 424 16.55 -13.08 -2.45
C ARG A 424 16.80 -13.44 -3.89
N ALA A 425 16.80 -14.73 -4.20
CA ALA A 425 16.98 -15.22 -5.55
C ALA A 425 16.10 -16.44 -5.79
N ASN A 426 15.55 -16.55 -6.99
CA ASN A 426 14.81 -17.70 -7.47
C ASN A 426 15.53 -18.28 -8.68
N PHE A 427 15.70 -19.60 -8.68
CA PHE A 427 16.20 -20.35 -9.82
C PHE A 427 15.11 -21.30 -10.31
N THR A 428 14.71 -21.18 -11.56
CA THR A 428 13.71 -22.05 -12.19
C THR A 428 14.33 -22.85 -13.31
N LEU A 429 13.96 -24.13 -13.40
CA LEU A 429 14.20 -24.98 -14.55
C LEU A 429 12.85 -25.54 -15.00
N TYR A 430 12.43 -25.19 -16.22
CA TYR A 430 11.26 -25.75 -16.87
C TYR A 430 11.66 -26.56 -18.10
N TYR A 431 10.95 -27.67 -18.29
CA TYR A 431 11.03 -28.52 -19.45
C TYR A 431 9.66 -28.57 -20.12
N ASP A 432 9.62 -28.25 -21.40
CA ASP A 432 8.46 -28.45 -22.27
C ASP A 432 8.76 -29.57 -23.25
N ALA A 433 7.93 -30.61 -23.25
CA ALA A 433 8.07 -31.69 -24.21
C ALA A 433 7.81 -31.21 -25.65
N PRO A 434 8.52 -31.78 -26.63
CA PRO A 434 8.38 -31.38 -28.03
C PRO A 434 7.00 -31.76 -28.60
N PRO A 435 6.45 -30.94 -29.51
CA PRO A 435 5.22 -31.29 -30.22
C PRO A 435 5.40 -32.56 -31.05
N ASP A 436 4.29 -33.23 -31.38
CA ASP A 436 4.27 -34.43 -32.24
C ASP A 436 5.13 -35.62 -31.75
N THR A 437 5.43 -35.67 -30.44
CA THR A 437 6.10 -36.80 -29.80
C THR A 437 5.18 -37.52 -28.83
N TRP A 438 5.58 -38.71 -28.37
CA TRP A 438 4.83 -39.45 -27.34
C TRP A 438 4.75 -38.69 -26.00
N MET A 439 5.63 -37.69 -25.78
CA MET A 439 5.63 -36.83 -24.61
C MET A 439 4.81 -35.55 -24.83
N GLN A 440 4.16 -35.36 -25.99
CA GLN A 440 3.38 -34.16 -26.27
C GLN A 440 2.39 -33.88 -25.13
N GLY A 441 2.36 -32.61 -24.68
CA GLY A 441 1.54 -32.15 -23.58
C GLY A 441 2.17 -32.33 -22.20
N PHE A 442 3.33 -32.97 -22.08
CA PHE A 442 4.09 -33.05 -20.82
C PHE A 442 4.94 -31.81 -20.59
N ASP A 443 4.85 -31.25 -19.38
CA ASP A 443 5.71 -30.18 -18.90
C ASP A 443 6.07 -30.42 -17.44
N ALA A 444 7.32 -30.09 -17.09
CA ALA A 444 7.83 -30.27 -15.74
C ALA A 444 8.68 -29.06 -15.34
N GLY A 445 8.60 -28.68 -14.08
CA GLY A 445 9.27 -27.52 -13.52
C GLY A 445 9.87 -27.81 -12.15
N ALA A 446 11.01 -27.18 -11.88
CA ALA A 446 11.58 -27.09 -10.55
C ALA A 446 11.88 -25.61 -10.26
N VAL A 447 11.48 -25.14 -9.08
CA VAL A 447 11.76 -23.79 -8.60
C VAL A 447 12.48 -23.87 -7.28
N VAL A 448 13.67 -23.29 -7.21
CA VAL A 448 14.46 -23.14 -5.99
C VAL A 448 14.33 -21.69 -5.55
N HIS A 449 13.72 -21.47 -4.38
CA HIS A 449 13.69 -20.16 -3.74
C HIS A 449 14.78 -20.09 -2.70
N TRP A 450 15.66 -19.11 -2.79
CA TRP A 450 16.67 -18.85 -1.79
C TRP A 450 16.46 -17.47 -1.16
N THR A 451 16.46 -17.45 0.18
CA THR A 451 16.39 -16.23 0.97
C THR A 451 17.65 -16.12 1.82
N GLY A 452 18.40 -15.05 1.64
CA GLY A 452 19.60 -14.75 2.41
C GLY A 452 19.29 -14.48 3.88
N GLN A 453 20.33 -14.42 4.70
CA GLN A 453 20.21 -14.11 6.12
C GLN A 453 19.57 -12.72 6.34
N TYR A 454 18.85 -12.58 7.45
CA TYR A 454 18.26 -11.33 7.90
C TYR A 454 18.07 -11.33 9.41
N ASN A 455 17.68 -10.19 9.99
CA ASN A 455 17.30 -10.12 11.40
C ASN A 455 15.78 -10.01 11.49
N ASP A 456 15.18 -10.81 12.37
CA ASP A 456 13.75 -10.75 12.65
C ASP A 456 13.36 -9.52 13.48
N ASP A 457 12.08 -9.40 13.76
CA ASP A 457 11.48 -8.26 14.48
C ASP A 457 11.95 -8.15 15.94
N ASN A 458 12.60 -9.18 16.48
CA ASN A 458 13.24 -9.18 17.79
C ASN A 458 14.76 -8.97 17.68
N ALA A 459 15.24 -8.46 16.53
CA ALA A 459 16.64 -8.34 16.19
C ALA A 459 17.43 -9.67 16.27
N ARG A 460 16.74 -10.82 16.17
CA ARG A 460 17.39 -12.14 16.16
C ARG A 460 17.82 -12.47 14.75
N LYS A 461 19.04 -12.96 14.61
CA LYS A 461 19.55 -13.39 13.32
C LYS A 461 18.86 -14.65 12.83
N ILE A 462 18.21 -14.56 11.68
CA ILE A 462 17.63 -15.67 10.93
C ILE A 462 18.64 -16.11 9.87
N SER A 463 18.99 -17.39 9.91
CA SER A 463 19.87 -18.02 8.92
C SER A 463 19.24 -18.01 7.54
N ALA A 464 20.09 -18.00 6.50
CA ALA A 464 19.63 -18.19 5.13
C ALA A 464 18.92 -19.55 4.99
N TRP A 465 17.92 -19.62 4.11
CA TRP A 465 17.13 -20.82 3.88
C TRP A 465 16.73 -20.95 2.42
N THR A 466 16.38 -22.19 2.04
CA THR A 466 16.03 -22.56 0.66
C THR A 466 14.78 -23.42 0.68
N THR A 467 13.86 -23.19 -0.25
CA THR A 467 12.76 -24.11 -0.56
C THR A 467 12.86 -24.60 -2.00
N LEU A 468 12.29 -25.77 -2.27
CA LEU A 468 12.22 -26.40 -3.58
C LEU A 468 10.78 -26.77 -3.87
N ASP A 469 10.25 -26.23 -4.95
CA ASP A 469 8.94 -26.55 -5.47
C ASP A 469 9.10 -27.35 -6.77
N LEU A 470 8.34 -28.44 -6.89
CA LEU A 470 8.31 -29.28 -8.08
C LEU A 470 6.91 -29.25 -8.68
N ILE A 471 6.84 -29.04 -9.98
CA ILE A 471 5.59 -28.95 -10.74
C ILE A 471 5.67 -29.93 -11.90
N VAL A 472 4.62 -30.69 -12.14
CA VAL A 472 4.48 -31.58 -13.29
C VAL A 472 3.06 -31.45 -13.80
N ASN A 473 2.91 -31.12 -15.08
CA ASN A 473 1.61 -31.11 -15.74
C ASN A 473 1.64 -32.02 -16.98
N TYR A 474 0.45 -32.51 -17.34
CA TYR A 474 0.24 -33.24 -18.57
C TYR A 474 -1.10 -32.83 -19.17
N THR A 475 -1.05 -32.26 -20.38
CA THR A 475 -2.24 -31.86 -21.15
C THR A 475 -2.71 -33.03 -22.00
N PHE A 476 -3.87 -33.60 -21.67
CA PHE A 476 -4.48 -34.67 -22.45
C PHE A 476 -5.10 -34.12 -23.75
N ASN A 477 -4.55 -34.52 -24.89
CA ASN A 477 -5.18 -34.28 -26.19
C ASN A 477 -6.25 -35.34 -26.45
N LEU A 478 -7.44 -35.11 -25.88
CA LEU A 478 -8.61 -35.95 -26.16
C LEU A 478 -9.20 -35.59 -27.53
N PRO A 479 -9.64 -36.58 -28.33
CA PRO A 479 -10.38 -36.29 -29.55
C PRO A 479 -11.64 -35.49 -29.22
N PRO A 480 -12.09 -34.60 -30.12
CA PRO A 480 -13.35 -33.88 -29.92
C PRO A 480 -14.48 -34.90 -29.68
N PRO A 481 -15.43 -34.61 -28.78
CA PRO A 481 -16.54 -35.51 -28.53
C PRO A 481 -17.22 -35.88 -29.84
N ALA A 482 -17.52 -37.18 -30.03
CA ALA A 482 -18.28 -37.60 -31.19
C ALA A 482 -19.57 -36.77 -31.27
N PRO A 483 -19.95 -36.24 -32.44
CA PRO A 483 -21.18 -35.47 -32.57
C PRO A 483 -22.33 -36.32 -32.04
N ALA A 484 -23.12 -35.74 -31.14
CA ALA A 484 -24.28 -36.42 -30.60
C ALA A 484 -25.15 -36.93 -31.76
N SER A 485 -25.44 -38.22 -31.80
CA SER A 485 -26.41 -38.75 -32.74
C SER A 485 -27.74 -38.09 -32.42
N VAL A 486 -28.20 -37.21 -33.31
CA VAL A 486 -29.57 -36.69 -33.26
C VAL A 486 -30.48 -37.89 -33.49
N PRO A 487 -31.29 -38.34 -32.51
CA PRO A 487 -32.17 -39.47 -32.73
C PRO A 487 -33.31 -39.01 -33.64
N GLY A 488 -33.37 -39.54 -34.86
CA GLY A 488 -34.51 -39.40 -35.77
C GLY A 488 -34.24 -38.52 -37.00
N LEU A 489 -33.50 -39.08 -37.96
CA LEU A 489 -33.72 -38.86 -39.40
C LEU A 489 -33.73 -40.21 -40.10
#